data_AF-A0A1S3QMU7-F1
#
_entry.id   AF-A0A1S3QMU7-F1
#
_cell.length_a   1.000
_cell.length_b   1.000
_cell.length_c   1.000
_cell.angle_alpha   90.00
_cell.angle_beta   90.00
_cell.angle_gamma   90.00
#
_symmetry.space_group_name_H-M   'P 1'
#
loop_
_entity.id
_entity.type
_entity.pdbx_description
1 polymer ?
#
loop_
_entity_poly.entity_id
_entity_poly.type
_entity_poly.pdbx_seq_one_letter_code
_entity_poly.pdbx_strand_id
1 'polypeptide(L)'
;MCGDPGVPANGLRLGSDFTYNSTVSFQCAPGFTMDVDRASTLVCTKDRTWNGTKPQCKAIVCTAPPPIPNGQVVGTDFTWGNSVSYACNQGYQLSLPTVLVCQGKGIWNGDKPQCFPVFCGDPGVPAQGRREDRGFTYLSSVSFSCSPPLVLVGSARRYCQFDGIWSGTQPSCI
;
A
#
# COMPACT_ATOMS: atom_id res chain seq x y z
N MET A 1 -17.15 10.32 48.81
CA MET A 1 -17.44 9.88 47.44
C MET A 1 -16.70 10.78 46.49
N CYS A 2 -16.09 10.21 45.45
CA CYS A 2 -15.49 10.98 44.36
C CYS A 2 -16.59 11.52 43.44
N GLY A 3 -16.29 12.58 42.67
CA GLY A 3 -17.21 13.09 41.64
C GLY A 3 -17.26 12.15 40.43
N ASP A 4 -18.31 12.21 39.61
CA ASP A 4 -18.41 11.40 38.40
C ASP A 4 -17.30 11.83 37.39
N PRO A 5 -16.34 10.94 37.04
CA PRO A 5 -15.29 11.27 36.07
C PRO A 5 -15.84 11.44 34.64
N GLY A 6 -17.09 11.04 34.40
CA GLY A 6 -17.75 11.04 33.10
C GLY A 6 -17.31 9.90 32.19
N VAL A 7 -17.69 10.00 30.92
CA VAL A 7 -17.31 9.05 29.86
C VAL A 7 -16.37 9.76 28.87
N PRO A 8 -15.30 9.10 28.39
CA PRO A 8 -14.46 9.63 27.32
C PRO A 8 -15.22 9.64 25.98
N ALA A 9 -14.95 10.64 25.13
CA ALA A 9 -15.48 10.64 23.77
C ALA A 9 -14.93 9.42 23.00
N ASN A 10 -15.77 8.77 22.18
CA ASN A 10 -15.42 7.55 21.45
C ASN A 10 -14.92 6.42 22.35
N GLY A 11 -15.47 6.32 23.57
CA GLY A 11 -15.18 5.26 24.52
C GLY A 11 -16.33 5.06 25.51
N LEU A 12 -16.10 4.19 26.48
CA LEU A 12 -17.06 3.81 27.50
C LEU A 12 -16.37 3.69 28.85
N ARG A 13 -17.10 3.97 29.93
CA ARG A 13 -16.69 3.73 31.31
C ARG A 13 -17.39 2.48 31.82
N LEU A 14 -16.61 1.57 32.39
CA LEU A 14 -17.08 0.39 33.11
C LEU A 14 -17.00 0.67 34.61
N GLY A 15 -18.12 0.45 35.30
CA GLY A 15 -18.26 0.76 36.72
C GLY A 15 -18.98 2.07 37.00
N SER A 16 -19.71 2.07 38.10
CA SER A 16 -20.57 3.17 38.56
C SER A 16 -20.45 3.42 40.06
N ASP A 17 -19.53 2.75 40.75
CA ASP A 17 -19.25 2.98 42.17
C ASP A 17 -18.15 4.04 42.33
N PHE A 18 -18.43 5.08 43.12
CA PHE A 18 -17.55 6.22 43.39
C PHE A 18 -17.20 6.35 44.89
N THR A 19 -17.33 5.26 45.65
CA THR A 19 -16.94 5.18 47.06
C THR A 19 -15.43 5.08 47.22
N TYR A 20 -14.93 5.28 48.45
CA TYR A 20 -13.49 5.17 48.73
C TYR A 20 -12.97 3.78 48.33
N ASN A 21 -11.83 3.75 47.65
CA ASN A 21 -11.19 2.53 47.12
C ASN A 21 -11.97 1.82 46.00
N SER A 22 -13.02 2.44 45.45
CA SER A 22 -13.68 1.94 44.23
C SER A 22 -12.82 2.24 43.00
N THR A 23 -12.94 1.37 41.98
CA THR A 23 -12.20 1.48 40.72
C THR A 23 -13.18 1.53 39.56
N VAL A 24 -12.96 2.48 38.65
CA VAL A 24 -13.63 2.53 37.35
C VAL A 24 -12.61 2.27 36.25
N SER A 25 -13.02 1.55 35.20
CA SER A 25 -12.17 1.29 34.04
C SER A 25 -12.75 1.91 32.78
N PHE A 26 -11.88 2.18 31.82
CA PHE A 26 -12.23 2.84 30.56
C PHE A 26 -11.80 1.97 29.38
N GLN A 27 -12.64 1.93 28.35
CA GLN A 27 -12.37 1.23 27.11
C GLN A 27 -12.72 2.14 25.92
N CYS A 28 -11.85 2.18 24.91
CA CYS A 28 -12.14 2.93 23.68
C CYS A 28 -13.01 2.11 22.72
N ALA A 29 -13.82 2.80 21.93
CA ALA A 29 -14.62 2.19 20.88
C ALA A 29 -13.70 1.60 19.77
N PRO A 30 -14.18 0.64 18.96
CA PRO A 30 -13.44 0.14 17.81
C PRO A 30 -12.97 1.28 16.89
N GLY A 31 -11.71 1.21 16.43
CA GLY A 31 -11.09 2.27 15.65
C GLY A 31 -10.49 3.42 16.47
N PHE A 32 -10.54 3.34 17.80
CA PHE A 32 -9.89 4.29 18.70
C PHE A 32 -8.94 3.60 19.67
N THR A 33 -7.85 4.28 20.02
CA THR A 33 -6.87 3.82 21.01
C THR A 33 -6.77 4.81 22.17
N MET A 34 -6.47 4.28 23.35
CA MET A 34 -6.22 5.08 24.53
C MET A 34 -4.86 5.78 24.42
N ASP A 35 -4.75 6.98 25.00
CA ASP A 35 -3.47 7.66 25.14
C ASP A 35 -2.47 6.82 25.96
N VAL A 36 -1.23 6.68 25.48
CA VAL A 36 -0.22 5.78 26.06
C VAL A 36 0.18 6.24 27.47
N ASP A 37 0.08 7.54 27.74
CA ASP A 37 0.47 8.17 29.01
C ASP A 37 -0.67 8.22 30.04
N ARG A 38 -1.79 7.55 29.79
CA ARG A 38 -2.97 7.59 30.67
C ARG A 38 -3.34 6.19 31.15
N ALA A 39 -3.68 6.10 32.43
CA ALA A 39 -4.18 4.87 33.02
C ALA A 39 -5.57 4.53 32.46
N SER A 40 -5.78 3.25 32.15
CA SER A 40 -7.09 2.72 31.77
C SER A 40 -8.05 2.58 32.94
N THR A 41 -7.57 2.83 34.16
CA THR A 41 -8.36 2.74 35.40
C THR A 41 -8.12 3.95 36.28
N LEU A 42 -9.16 4.35 37.02
CA LEU A 42 -9.07 5.37 38.05
C LEU A 42 -9.58 4.79 39.36
N VAL A 43 -8.89 5.14 40.46
CA VAL A 43 -9.21 4.70 41.82
C VAL A 43 -9.59 5.91 42.66
N CYS A 44 -10.70 5.80 43.39
CA CYS A 44 -11.16 6.86 44.28
C CYS A 44 -10.33 6.86 45.58
N THR A 45 -9.60 7.94 45.81
CA THR A 45 -8.67 8.07 46.94
C THR A 45 -9.36 8.53 48.22
N LYS A 46 -8.63 8.47 49.34
CA LYS A 46 -9.11 8.96 50.66
C LYS A 46 -9.45 10.45 50.64
N ASP A 47 -8.81 11.22 49.76
CA ASP A 47 -8.99 12.66 49.60
C ASP A 47 -10.27 13.00 48.80
N ARG A 48 -11.08 11.98 48.48
CA ARG A 48 -12.33 12.10 47.70
C ARG A 48 -12.08 12.60 46.27
N THR A 49 -10.88 12.35 45.75
CA THR A 49 -10.47 12.65 44.38
C THR A 49 -10.00 11.39 43.66
N TRP A 50 -10.09 11.37 42.34
CA TRP A 50 -9.52 10.30 41.53
C TRP A 50 -8.00 10.43 41.46
N ASN A 51 -7.30 9.30 41.43
CA ASN A 51 -5.84 9.22 41.27
C ASN A 51 -5.32 9.64 39.87
N GLY A 52 -6.18 10.19 39.03
CA GLY A 52 -5.87 10.57 37.66
C GLY A 52 -7.06 11.23 36.97
N THR A 53 -6.94 11.42 35.66
CA THR A 53 -7.99 12.00 34.81
C THR A 53 -8.50 10.97 33.83
N LYS A 54 -9.74 11.12 33.36
CA LYS A 54 -10.30 10.24 32.34
C LYS A 54 -9.39 10.22 31.11
N PRO A 55 -9.12 9.06 30.51
CA PRO A 55 -8.28 8.98 29.32
C PRO A 55 -8.98 9.62 28.11
N GLN A 56 -8.21 9.91 27.07
CA GLN A 56 -8.74 10.31 25.77
C GLN A 56 -8.60 9.14 24.80
N CYS A 57 -9.66 8.89 24.01
CA CYS A 57 -9.64 7.92 22.93
C CYS A 57 -9.38 8.65 21.61
N LYS A 58 -8.21 8.40 21.03
CA LYS A 58 -7.76 8.99 19.76
C LYS A 58 -8.02 8.01 18.62
N ALA A 59 -8.45 8.53 17.46
CA ALA A 59 -8.68 7.69 16.29
C ALA A 59 -7.38 6.96 15.89
N ILE A 60 -7.52 5.70 15.52
CA ILE A 60 -6.42 4.90 14.99
C ILE A 60 -6.21 5.33 13.54
N VAL A 61 -5.01 5.82 13.26
CA VAL A 61 -4.58 6.19 11.92
C VAL A 61 -3.37 5.33 11.60
N CYS A 62 -3.43 4.61 10.49
CA CYS A 62 -2.29 3.86 10.00
C CYS A 62 -1.20 4.80 9.51
N THR A 63 0.05 4.35 9.60
CA THR A 63 1.18 5.06 9.01
C THR A 63 1.04 5.13 7.49
N ALA A 64 1.86 5.95 6.83
CA ALA A 64 1.89 5.99 5.38
C ALA A 64 2.11 4.57 4.79
N PRO A 65 1.29 4.12 3.83
CA PRO A 65 1.45 2.80 3.23
C PRO A 65 2.84 2.61 2.62
N PRO A 66 3.44 1.40 2.68
CA PRO A 66 4.77 1.16 2.14
C PRO A 66 4.83 1.43 0.63
N PRO A 67 5.82 2.18 0.11
CA PRO A 67 5.93 2.44 -1.32
C PRO A 67 6.38 1.18 -2.09
N ILE A 68 5.90 1.02 -3.33
CA ILE A 68 6.32 -0.07 -4.25
C ILE A 68 7.19 0.49 -5.38
N PRO A 69 8.21 -0.23 -5.85
CA PRO A 69 8.94 0.16 -7.06
C PRO A 69 8.01 0.19 -8.28
N ASN A 70 8.18 1.19 -9.14
CA ASN A 70 7.38 1.38 -10.36
C ASN A 70 5.86 1.42 -10.13
N GLY A 71 5.44 1.92 -8.97
CA GLY A 71 4.04 2.15 -8.67
C GLY A 71 3.82 3.16 -7.56
N GLN A 72 2.55 3.42 -7.29
CA GLN A 72 2.07 4.45 -6.39
C GLN A 72 0.89 3.95 -5.56
N VAL A 73 0.76 4.51 -4.36
CA VAL A 73 -0.37 4.26 -3.47
C VAL A 73 -1.57 5.03 -3.99
N VAL A 74 -2.73 4.38 -4.02
CA VAL A 74 -4.01 4.96 -4.39
C VAL A 74 -4.91 4.94 -3.16
N GLY A 75 -5.14 6.12 -2.59
CA GLY A 75 -5.97 6.35 -1.41
C GLY A 75 -5.40 7.46 -0.54
N THR A 76 -6.29 8.21 0.12
CA THR A 76 -5.93 9.38 0.96
C THR A 76 -6.36 9.23 2.40
N ASP A 77 -7.22 8.25 2.70
CA ASP A 77 -7.77 8.03 4.03
C ASP A 77 -7.11 6.82 4.67
N PHE A 78 -6.34 7.08 5.73
CA PHE A 78 -5.56 6.09 6.46
C PHE A 78 -6.18 5.77 7.83
N THR A 79 -7.44 6.17 8.08
CA THR A 79 -8.10 5.81 9.34
C THR A 79 -8.48 4.34 9.38
N TRP A 80 -8.65 3.81 10.58
CA TRP A 80 -9.06 2.43 10.82
C TRP A 80 -10.27 2.01 10.00
N GLY A 81 -10.22 0.80 9.43
CA GLY A 81 -11.27 0.23 8.60
C GLY A 81 -11.21 0.66 7.13
N ASN A 82 -10.51 1.75 6.81
CA ASN A 82 -10.31 2.17 5.43
C ASN A 82 -9.25 1.36 4.72
N SER A 83 -9.32 1.39 3.40
CA SER A 83 -8.45 0.62 2.52
C SER A 83 -7.74 1.48 1.51
N VAL A 84 -6.50 1.13 1.21
CA VAL A 84 -5.71 1.70 0.11
C VAL A 84 -5.37 0.62 -0.90
N SER A 85 -5.16 1.02 -2.14
CA SER A 85 -4.73 0.12 -3.22
C SER A 85 -3.43 0.64 -3.84
N TYR A 86 -2.90 -0.10 -4.81
CA TYR A 86 -1.71 0.29 -5.55
C TYR A 86 -1.99 0.33 -7.05
N ALA A 87 -1.37 1.29 -7.73
CA ALA A 87 -1.35 1.38 -9.18
C ALA A 87 0.10 1.36 -9.68
N CYS A 88 0.35 0.66 -10.79
CA CYS A 88 1.66 0.67 -11.41
C CYS A 88 1.84 1.89 -12.33
N ASN A 89 3.10 2.30 -12.49
CA ASN A 89 3.49 3.32 -13.45
C ASN A 89 3.29 2.80 -14.89
N GLN A 90 3.27 3.73 -15.85
CA GLN A 90 3.12 3.39 -17.27
C GLN A 90 4.18 2.38 -17.72
N GLY A 91 3.75 1.33 -18.44
CA GLY A 91 4.61 0.25 -18.91
C GLY A 91 4.86 -0.87 -17.88
N TYR A 92 4.17 -0.82 -16.75
CA TYR A 92 4.20 -1.86 -15.73
C TYR A 92 2.78 -2.37 -15.43
N GLN A 93 2.69 -3.65 -15.10
CA GLN A 93 1.47 -4.35 -14.72
C GLN A 93 1.58 -4.87 -13.28
N LEU A 94 0.46 -4.83 -12.57
CA LEU A 94 0.37 -5.26 -11.17
C LEU A 94 0.29 -6.79 -11.12
N SER A 95 1.09 -7.41 -10.27
CA SER A 95 1.14 -8.87 -10.12
C SER A 95 -0.19 -9.48 -9.70
N LEU A 96 -0.88 -8.81 -8.75
CA LEU A 96 -2.16 -9.17 -8.18
C LEU A 96 -2.84 -7.88 -7.70
N PRO A 97 -4.18 -7.75 -7.76
CA PRO A 97 -4.86 -6.69 -7.03
C PRO A 97 -4.63 -6.92 -5.54
N THR A 98 -3.93 -5.99 -4.87
CA THR A 98 -3.82 -6.01 -3.41
C THR A 98 -4.35 -4.73 -2.82
N VAL A 99 -5.21 -4.91 -1.83
CA VAL A 99 -5.85 -3.86 -1.06
C VAL A 99 -5.35 -4.01 0.36
N LEU A 100 -4.71 -2.97 0.88
CA LEU A 100 -4.30 -2.93 2.27
C LEU A 100 -5.41 -2.31 3.10
N VAL A 101 -5.75 -2.93 4.22
CA VAL A 101 -6.78 -2.42 5.14
C VAL A 101 -6.13 -1.93 6.43
N CYS A 102 -6.50 -0.74 6.90
CA CYS A 102 -5.97 -0.18 8.13
C CYS A 102 -6.60 -0.88 9.34
N GLN A 103 -5.80 -1.56 10.15
CA GLN A 103 -6.26 -2.34 11.30
C GLN A 103 -5.93 -1.69 12.65
N GLY A 104 -6.50 -2.26 13.72
CA GLY A 104 -6.59 -1.70 15.08
C GLY A 104 -5.29 -1.47 15.85
N LYS A 105 -4.13 -1.51 15.18
CA LYS A 105 -2.82 -1.16 15.74
C LYS A 105 -2.10 -0.08 14.93
N GLY A 106 -2.80 0.59 14.01
CA GLY A 106 -2.17 1.56 13.09
C GLY A 106 -1.26 0.89 12.06
N ILE A 107 -1.51 -0.39 11.76
CA ILE A 107 -0.73 -1.19 10.82
C ILE A 107 -1.65 -1.61 9.66
N TRP A 108 -1.10 -1.55 8.45
CA TRP A 108 -1.74 -2.06 7.24
C TRP A 108 -1.70 -3.58 7.19
N ASN A 109 -2.85 -4.20 6.93
CA ASN A 109 -2.96 -5.64 6.73
C ASN A 109 -3.18 -5.97 5.24
N GLY A 110 -2.42 -6.94 4.74
CA GLY A 110 -2.45 -7.43 3.36
C GLY A 110 -1.06 -7.48 2.74
N ASP A 111 -0.97 -8.10 1.56
CA ASP A 111 0.30 -8.29 0.86
C ASP A 111 0.67 -7.10 -0.03
N LYS A 112 1.95 -6.74 0.00
CA LYS A 112 2.50 -5.71 -0.88
C LYS A 112 2.60 -6.26 -2.31
N PRO A 113 2.00 -5.60 -3.32
CA PRO A 113 2.05 -6.09 -4.68
C PRO A 113 3.39 -5.71 -5.34
N GLN A 114 3.66 -6.31 -6.49
CA GLN A 114 4.82 -5.95 -7.32
C GLN A 114 4.36 -5.45 -8.69
N CYS A 115 5.08 -4.45 -9.21
CA CYS A 115 4.89 -3.94 -10.56
C CYS A 115 5.94 -4.55 -11.48
N PHE A 116 5.51 -5.40 -12.40
CA PHE A 116 6.37 -6.03 -13.40
C PHE A 116 6.26 -5.28 -14.73
N PRO A 117 7.36 -5.13 -15.49
CA PRO A 117 7.27 -4.51 -16.79
C PRO A 117 6.35 -5.33 -17.71
N VAL A 118 5.61 -4.66 -18.59
CA VAL A 118 4.78 -5.34 -19.59
C VAL A 118 5.66 -6.15 -20.54
N PHE A 119 5.12 -7.25 -21.05
CA PHE A 119 5.81 -8.16 -21.95
C PHE A 119 5.30 -7.97 -23.38
N CYS A 120 6.19 -7.61 -24.31
CA CYS A 120 5.85 -7.40 -25.72
C CYS A 120 5.86 -8.66 -26.58
N GLY A 121 6.22 -9.83 -26.01
CA GLY A 121 6.42 -11.04 -26.79
C GLY A 121 7.75 -11.09 -27.52
N ASP A 122 8.06 -12.25 -28.09
CA ASP A 122 9.20 -12.38 -29.00
C ASP A 122 8.86 -11.68 -30.34
N PRO A 123 9.63 -10.67 -30.76
CA PRO A 123 9.35 -9.91 -31.98
C PRO A 123 9.59 -10.69 -33.28
N GLY A 124 10.15 -11.91 -33.21
CA GLY A 124 10.56 -12.72 -34.35
C GLY A 124 11.97 -12.41 -34.84
N VAL A 125 12.42 -13.18 -35.84
CA VAL A 125 13.67 -12.96 -36.57
C VAL A 125 13.34 -12.90 -38.07
N PRO A 126 13.86 -11.94 -38.85
CA PRO A 126 13.66 -11.89 -40.29
C PRO A 126 14.19 -13.15 -40.97
N ALA A 127 13.52 -13.60 -42.03
CA ALA A 127 14.08 -14.64 -42.91
C ALA A 127 15.44 -14.17 -43.46
N GLN A 128 16.45 -15.05 -43.42
CA GLN A 128 17.84 -14.75 -43.82
C GLN A 128 18.49 -13.58 -43.03
N GLY A 129 17.89 -13.17 -41.92
CA GLY A 129 18.44 -12.21 -40.98
C GLY A 129 18.79 -12.82 -39.63
N ARG A 130 19.35 -11.98 -38.77
CA ARG A 130 19.66 -12.28 -37.37
C ARG A 130 19.13 -11.17 -36.47
N ARG A 131 18.79 -11.52 -35.24
CA ARG A 131 18.42 -10.59 -34.18
C ARG A 131 19.52 -10.54 -33.12
N GLU A 132 19.93 -9.35 -32.79
CA GLU A 132 20.84 -9.00 -31.70
C GLU A 132 20.00 -8.50 -30.51
N ASP A 133 20.57 -8.61 -29.30
CA ASP A 133 19.94 -8.32 -28.00
C ASP A 133 18.90 -9.35 -27.50
N ARG A 134 18.73 -9.40 -26.17
CA ARG A 134 17.81 -10.32 -25.48
C ARG A 134 17.02 -9.53 -24.43
N GLY A 135 15.83 -9.08 -24.81
CA GLY A 135 14.89 -8.37 -23.93
C GLY A 135 13.54 -8.23 -24.61
N PHE A 136 12.48 -8.63 -23.90
CA PHE A 136 11.11 -8.65 -24.42
C PHE A 136 10.13 -7.88 -23.54
N THR A 137 10.65 -7.10 -22.60
CA THR A 137 9.87 -6.32 -21.65
C THR A 137 10.00 -4.83 -21.94
N TYR A 138 9.10 -4.02 -21.38
CA TYR A 138 9.09 -2.57 -21.55
C TYR A 138 10.50 -1.95 -21.45
N LEU A 139 10.82 -1.02 -22.36
CA LEU A 139 12.13 -0.38 -22.55
C LEU A 139 13.23 -1.26 -23.17
N SER A 140 12.98 -2.54 -23.41
CA SER A 140 13.92 -3.38 -24.19
C SER A 140 13.95 -2.94 -25.65
N SER A 141 15.11 -3.10 -26.29
CA SER A 141 15.26 -2.97 -27.74
C SER A 141 15.91 -4.19 -28.34
N VAL A 142 15.52 -4.55 -29.55
CA VAL A 142 16.17 -5.58 -30.37
C VAL A 142 16.64 -4.99 -31.68
N SER A 143 17.78 -5.47 -32.17
CA SER A 143 18.40 -4.98 -33.39
C SER A 143 18.44 -6.09 -34.43
N PHE A 144 18.19 -5.78 -35.70
CA PHE A 144 18.13 -6.73 -36.80
C PHE A 144 19.23 -6.44 -37.82
N SER A 145 19.83 -7.50 -38.33
CA SER A 145 20.80 -7.42 -39.43
C SER A 145 20.56 -8.56 -40.43
N CYS A 146 20.86 -8.30 -41.71
CA CYS A 146 20.72 -9.30 -42.77
C CYS A 146 22.02 -10.04 -43.02
N SER A 147 21.91 -11.29 -43.46
CA SER A 147 23.07 -12.04 -43.95
C SER A 147 23.52 -11.44 -45.28
N PRO A 148 24.82 -11.19 -45.49
CA PRO A 148 25.31 -10.71 -46.78
C PRO A 148 24.93 -11.68 -47.92
N PRO A 149 24.57 -11.20 -49.12
CA PRO A 149 24.62 -9.81 -49.60
C PRO A 149 23.31 -9.01 -49.43
N LEU A 150 22.35 -9.51 -48.64
CA LEU A 150 21.01 -8.93 -48.53
C LEU A 150 21.02 -7.60 -47.78
N VAL A 151 20.08 -6.73 -48.13
CA VAL A 151 19.89 -5.42 -47.49
C VAL A 151 18.63 -5.45 -46.62
N LEU A 152 18.74 -4.85 -45.43
CA LEU A 152 17.62 -4.72 -44.52
C LEU A 152 16.65 -3.62 -44.99
N VAL A 153 15.38 -3.97 -45.13
CA VAL A 153 14.30 -3.03 -45.43
C VAL A 153 13.36 -2.94 -44.22
N GLY A 154 13.16 -1.71 -43.74
CA GLY A 154 12.37 -1.40 -42.54
C GLY A 154 13.24 -0.94 -41.37
N SER A 155 12.71 -1.02 -40.16
CA SER A 155 13.41 -0.55 -38.95
C SER A 155 14.49 -1.54 -38.50
N ALA A 156 15.75 -1.11 -38.48
CA ALA A 156 16.86 -1.90 -37.95
C ALA A 156 16.77 -2.18 -36.46
N ARG A 157 16.04 -1.36 -35.69
CA ARG A 157 15.83 -1.55 -34.26
C ARG A 157 14.35 -1.39 -33.92
N ARG A 158 13.85 -2.27 -33.07
CA ARG A 158 12.49 -2.20 -32.49
C ARG A 158 12.58 -2.05 -30.98
N TYR A 159 11.61 -1.36 -30.40
CA TYR A 159 11.52 -1.03 -28.97
C TYR A 159 10.21 -1.58 -28.40
N CYS A 160 10.27 -2.20 -27.23
CA CYS A 160 9.07 -2.67 -26.53
C CYS A 160 8.41 -1.49 -25.80
N GLN A 161 7.19 -1.16 -26.22
CA GLN A 161 6.43 -0.01 -25.74
C GLN A 161 5.61 -0.33 -24.48
N PHE A 162 5.04 0.70 -23.87
CA PHE A 162 4.35 0.60 -22.58
C PHE A 162 3.02 -0.16 -22.64
N ASP A 163 2.45 -0.30 -23.84
CA ASP A 163 1.21 -1.02 -24.13
C ASP A 163 1.42 -2.52 -24.39
N GLY A 164 2.67 -2.99 -24.32
CA GLY A 164 3.02 -4.37 -24.62
C GLY A 164 3.14 -4.64 -26.12
N ILE A 165 3.32 -3.60 -26.95
CA ILE A 165 3.50 -3.75 -28.40
C ILE A 165 4.91 -3.30 -28.79
N TRP A 166 5.52 -4.04 -29.72
CA TRP A 166 6.80 -3.64 -30.32
C TRP A 166 6.59 -2.49 -31.31
N SER A 167 7.50 -1.51 -31.29
CA SER A 167 7.50 -0.43 -32.29
C SER A 167 7.62 -0.98 -33.71
N GLY A 168 6.73 -0.56 -34.60
CA GLY A 168 6.76 -0.95 -36.02
C GLY A 168 6.54 -2.45 -36.25
N THR A 169 6.94 -2.93 -37.42
CA THR A 169 6.76 -4.32 -37.87
C THR A 169 8.09 -5.02 -38.09
N GLN A 170 8.07 -6.34 -38.31
CA GLN A 170 9.25 -7.13 -38.62
C GLN A 170 9.91 -6.61 -39.93
N PRO A 171 11.19 -6.18 -39.93
CA PRO A 171 11.91 -5.84 -41.15
C PRO A 171 12.19 -7.08 -42.02
N SER A 172 12.44 -6.85 -43.32
CA SER A 172 12.72 -7.89 -44.31
C SER A 172 14.14 -7.77 -44.87
N CYS A 173 14.70 -8.89 -45.32
CA CYS A 173 15.99 -8.94 -46.02
C CYS A 173 15.74 -9.26 -47.49
N ILE A 174 16.13 -8.36 -48.39
CA ILE A 174 15.96 -8.50 -49.86
C ILE A 174 17.25 -8.22 -50.61
#